data_AF-A0A970HVW2-F1
#
_entry.id   AF-A0A970HVW2-F1
#
_cell.length_a   1.000
_cell.length_b   1.000
_cell.length_c   1.000
_cell.angle_alpha   90.00
_cell.angle_beta   90.00
_cell.angle_gamma   90.00
#
_symmetry.space_group_name_H-M   'P 1'
#
loop_
_entity.id
_entity.type
_entity.pdbx_description
1 polymer ?
#
loop_
_entity_poly.entity_id
_entity_poly.type
_entity_poly.pdbx_seq_one_letter_code
_entity_poly.pdbx_strand_id
1 'polypeptide(L)'
;MSKKLTVVTTLALALALVLGTGVMAQAQKTQITAWVDGEKLLEYVFDDSFYLPGKVMFVPYNGIVRYDDVKVTSLAGEILFADDFEDEELGAFPSKWQRENAGGWTIVEEDGNKVLEQSDAGLTGMSDLWPKAEYFADSAEHVFEFRYKLVSWNGNTNRMNFIVRGDNRNNNYMVQYNRSVGVLAITHRFSGGDNRMVEVPFELEPGRWYEFKIEVRLVN
;
A
#
# COMPACT_ATOMS: atom_id res chain seq x y z
N MET A 1 44.77 18.72 -10.12
CA MET A 1 43.36 18.63 -9.66
C MET A 1 42.85 17.23 -9.93
N SER A 2 42.83 16.37 -8.93
CA SER A 2 42.31 14.99 -9.04
C SER A 2 40.83 15.00 -8.63
N LYS A 3 39.92 14.65 -9.55
CA LYS A 3 38.51 14.43 -9.25
C LYS A 3 38.39 13.08 -8.55
N LYS A 4 37.98 13.08 -7.28
CA LYS A 4 37.54 11.87 -6.57
C LYS A 4 36.28 11.34 -7.25
N LEU A 5 36.36 10.13 -7.80
CA LEU A 5 35.19 9.37 -8.23
C LEU A 5 34.61 8.69 -6.99
N THR A 6 33.46 9.16 -6.52
CA THR A 6 32.71 8.50 -5.45
C THR A 6 32.03 7.27 -6.06
N VAL A 7 32.47 6.08 -5.64
CA VAL A 7 31.77 4.82 -5.94
C VAL A 7 30.55 4.77 -5.02
N VAL A 8 29.35 4.77 -5.61
CA VAL A 8 28.12 4.39 -4.91
C VAL A 8 27.92 2.90 -5.19
N THR A 9 28.17 2.06 -4.20
CA THR A 9 27.85 0.63 -4.26
C THR A 9 26.45 0.42 -3.68
N THR A 10 25.47 0.17 -4.54
CA THR A 10 24.23 -0.50 -4.14
C THR A 10 24.48 -1.99 -4.33
N LEU A 11 24.70 -2.72 -3.23
CA LEU A 11 24.93 -4.16 -3.26
C LEU A 11 23.57 -4.87 -3.26
N ALA A 12 23.08 -5.28 -4.43
CA ALA A 12 22.04 -6.30 -4.51
C ALA A 12 22.69 -7.66 -4.20
N LEU A 13 22.36 -8.25 -3.05
CA LEU A 13 22.91 -9.54 -2.63
C LEU A 13 22.14 -10.67 -3.35
N ALA A 14 22.60 -11.07 -4.53
CA ALA A 14 22.23 -12.36 -5.12
C ALA A 14 23.20 -13.43 -4.56
N LEU A 15 22.69 -14.35 -3.75
CA LEU A 15 23.46 -15.49 -3.24
C LEU A 15 23.66 -16.51 -4.37
N ALA A 16 24.78 -16.43 -5.09
CA ALA A 16 25.15 -17.42 -6.11
C ALA A 16 26.06 -18.49 -5.51
N LEU A 17 25.55 -19.73 -5.39
CA LEU A 17 26.37 -20.91 -5.11
C LEU A 17 27.08 -21.33 -6.41
N VAL A 18 28.40 -21.16 -6.46
CA VAL A 18 29.23 -21.53 -7.63
C VAL A 18 29.66 -22.98 -7.52
N LEU A 19 29.06 -23.86 -8.32
CA LEU A 19 29.72 -25.04 -8.89
C LEU A 19 29.29 -25.16 -10.37
N GLY A 20 30.23 -25.58 -11.22
CA GLY A 20 30.22 -25.33 -12.66
C GLY A 20 28.98 -25.78 -13.44
N THR A 21 28.77 -25.10 -14.57
CA THR A 21 27.72 -25.26 -15.59
C THR A 21 26.34 -24.69 -15.23
N GLY A 22 26.03 -23.51 -15.78
CA GLY A 22 24.67 -22.96 -15.84
C GLY A 22 24.14 -22.36 -14.54
N VAL A 23 24.58 -21.15 -14.20
CA VAL A 23 23.88 -20.34 -13.19
C VAL A 23 22.58 -19.82 -13.81
N MET A 24 21.50 -20.60 -13.72
CA MET A 24 20.15 -20.05 -13.76
C MET A 24 19.96 -19.37 -12.41
N ALA A 25 20.25 -18.06 -12.33
CA ALA A 25 19.74 -17.27 -11.22
C ALA A 25 18.21 -17.37 -11.28
N GLN A 26 17.61 -18.11 -10.36
CA GLN A 26 16.16 -18.09 -10.22
C GLN A 26 15.80 -16.66 -9.81
N ALA A 27 15.16 -15.92 -10.71
CA ALA A 27 14.69 -14.58 -10.40
C ALA A 27 13.77 -14.71 -9.19
N GLN A 28 14.11 -14.01 -8.11
CA GLN A 28 13.23 -13.94 -6.93
C GLN A 28 11.90 -13.35 -7.39
N LYS A 29 10.81 -14.05 -7.12
CA LYS A 29 9.47 -13.59 -7.45
C LYS A 29 8.80 -13.04 -6.21
N THR A 30 7.83 -12.18 -6.42
CA THR A 30 6.95 -11.68 -5.38
C THR A 30 5.53 -12.11 -5.69
N GLN A 31 4.83 -12.58 -4.67
CA GLN A 31 3.40 -12.83 -4.67
C GLN A 31 2.70 -11.73 -3.87
N ILE A 32 1.61 -11.19 -4.42
CA ILE A 32 0.65 -10.38 -3.69
C ILE A 32 -0.66 -11.16 -3.65
N THR A 33 -1.23 -11.28 -2.46
CA THR A 33 -2.54 -11.89 -2.23
C THR A 33 -3.40 -10.92 -1.43
N ALA A 34 -4.66 -10.71 -1.83
CA ALA A 34 -5.56 -9.79 -1.14
C ALA A 34 -6.88 -10.47 -0.78
N TRP A 35 -7.36 -10.14 0.42
CA TRP A 35 -8.62 -10.57 0.98
C TRP A 35 -9.46 -9.35 1.37
N VAL A 36 -10.77 -9.53 1.28
CA VAL A 36 -11.77 -8.59 1.81
C VAL A 36 -12.76 -9.39 2.64
N ASP A 37 -12.99 -8.97 3.88
CA ASP A 37 -13.89 -9.64 4.84
C ASP A 37 -13.60 -11.14 5.00
N GLY A 38 -12.31 -11.49 4.97
CA GLY A 38 -11.81 -12.87 5.06
C GLY A 38 -11.88 -13.69 3.76
N GLU A 39 -12.54 -13.21 2.70
CA GLU A 39 -12.59 -13.88 1.41
C GLU A 39 -11.37 -13.53 0.54
N LYS A 40 -10.68 -14.53 0.00
CA LYS A 40 -9.55 -14.32 -0.92
C LYS A 40 -10.07 -13.88 -2.28
N LEU A 41 -9.74 -12.66 -2.71
CA LEU A 41 -10.23 -12.10 -3.97
C LEU A 41 -9.16 -12.01 -5.06
N LEU A 42 -7.90 -11.74 -4.70
CA LEU A 42 -6.82 -11.51 -5.66
C LEU A 42 -5.57 -12.28 -5.29
N GLU A 43 -4.85 -12.76 -6.30
CA GLU A 43 -3.55 -13.42 -6.16
C GLU A 43 -2.76 -13.22 -7.45
N TYR A 44 -1.52 -12.73 -7.36
CA TYR A 44 -0.66 -12.55 -8.52
C TYR A 44 0.81 -12.70 -8.17
N VAL A 45 1.58 -13.31 -9.06
CA VAL A 45 3.03 -13.53 -8.93
C VAL A 45 3.76 -12.81 -10.05
N PHE A 46 4.81 -12.05 -9.72
CA PHE A 46 5.63 -11.31 -10.68
C PHE A 46 7.12 -11.40 -10.36
N ASP A 47 7.95 -11.19 -11.38
CA ASP A 47 9.40 -11.12 -11.23
C ASP A 47 9.80 -9.80 -10.57
N ASP A 48 10.54 -9.90 -9.46
CA ASP A 48 10.91 -8.77 -8.63
C ASP A 48 12.22 -8.16 -9.13
N SER A 49 12.11 -7.40 -10.23
CA SER A 49 13.30 -6.84 -10.90
C SER A 49 13.60 -5.38 -10.56
N PHE A 50 12.73 -4.69 -9.82
CA PHE A 50 12.78 -3.21 -9.78
C PHE A 50 12.42 -2.48 -8.48
N TYR A 51 12.05 -3.12 -7.36
CA TYR A 51 11.53 -2.34 -6.21
C TYR A 51 12.18 -2.65 -4.87
N LEU A 52 12.43 -1.58 -4.10
CA LEU A 52 12.86 -1.66 -2.71
C LEU A 52 11.77 -2.25 -1.82
N PRO A 53 12.14 -2.89 -0.69
CA PRO A 53 11.19 -3.40 0.29
C PRO A 53 10.28 -2.31 0.88
N GLY A 54 9.02 -2.70 1.10
CA GLY A 54 8.12 -2.22 2.16
C GLY A 54 7.83 -0.73 2.24
N LYS A 55 6.91 -0.22 1.42
CA LYS A 55 6.12 0.96 1.82
C LYS A 55 4.65 0.64 1.69
N VAL A 56 3.93 0.73 2.80
CA VAL A 56 2.46 0.71 2.78
C VAL A 56 1.95 2.16 2.71
N MET A 57 1.01 2.43 1.80
CA MET A 57 0.46 3.78 1.66
C MET A 57 -1.03 3.73 1.31
N PHE A 58 -1.79 4.63 1.92
CA PHE A 58 -3.15 4.93 1.51
C PHE A 58 -3.13 6.06 0.50
N VAL A 59 -3.76 5.83 -0.65
CA VAL A 59 -3.79 6.81 -1.73
C VAL A 59 -5.20 6.89 -2.36
N PRO A 60 -6.22 7.38 -1.62
CA PRO A 60 -7.54 7.67 -2.18
C PRO A 60 -7.48 8.71 -3.30
N TYR A 61 -8.41 8.59 -4.24
CA TYR A 61 -8.62 9.54 -5.32
C TYR A 61 -10.12 9.80 -5.49
N ASN A 62 -10.52 11.06 -5.28
CA ASN A 62 -11.88 11.56 -5.41
C ASN A 62 -12.92 10.87 -4.50
N GLY A 63 -12.58 10.56 -3.25
CA GLY A 63 -13.53 9.97 -2.29
C GLY A 63 -13.24 10.39 -0.87
N ILE A 64 -14.29 10.59 -0.08
CA ILE A 64 -14.20 10.71 1.38
C ILE A 64 -14.17 9.29 1.94
N VAL A 65 -13.15 8.99 2.73
CA VAL A 65 -12.88 7.65 3.22
C VAL A 65 -12.43 7.66 4.66
N ARG A 66 -12.66 6.55 5.36
CA ARG A 66 -12.23 6.33 6.73
C ARG A 66 -11.39 5.06 6.83
N TYR A 67 -10.41 5.10 7.71
CA TYR A 67 -9.51 4.00 8.04
C TYR A 67 -9.48 3.80 9.54
N ASP A 68 -9.34 2.55 9.95
CA ASP A 68 -9.28 2.15 11.35
C ASP A 68 -8.47 0.85 11.48
N ASP A 69 -8.02 0.52 12.69
CA ASP A 69 -7.35 -0.74 13.03
C ASP A 69 -6.19 -1.10 12.08
N VAL A 70 -5.31 -0.15 11.78
CA VAL A 70 -4.21 -0.36 10.83
C VAL A 70 -3.10 -1.18 11.47
N LYS A 71 -2.68 -2.26 10.80
CA LYS A 71 -1.62 -3.14 11.28
C LYS A 71 -0.76 -3.66 10.15
N VAL A 72 0.56 -3.63 10.34
CA VAL A 72 1.53 -4.28 9.46
C VAL A 72 2.35 -5.27 10.28
N THR A 73 2.42 -6.51 9.81
CA THR A 73 3.21 -7.56 10.45
C THR A 73 4.17 -8.23 9.48
N SER A 74 5.28 -8.76 9.98
CA SER A 74 6.09 -9.70 9.22
C SER A 74 5.35 -11.04 9.06
N LEU A 75 5.80 -11.89 8.13
CA LEU A 75 5.22 -13.24 8.01
C LEU A 75 5.43 -14.13 9.25
N ALA A 76 6.36 -13.75 10.14
CA ALA A 76 6.58 -14.40 11.43
C ALA A 76 5.68 -13.85 12.55
N GLY A 77 4.85 -12.83 12.28
CA GLY A 77 3.92 -12.23 13.22
C GLY A 77 4.49 -11.08 14.06
N GLU A 78 5.70 -10.61 13.77
CA GLU A 78 6.26 -9.40 14.39
C GLU A 78 5.46 -8.17 13.94
N ILE A 79 5.11 -7.28 14.86
CA ILE A 79 4.43 -6.02 14.54
C ILE A 79 5.48 -5.03 14.00
N LEU A 80 5.34 -4.68 12.72
CA LEU A 80 6.19 -3.69 12.04
C LEU A 80 5.61 -2.27 12.16
N PHE A 81 4.27 -2.16 12.28
CA PHE A 81 3.53 -0.92 12.51
C PHE A 81 2.12 -1.24 13.02
N ALA A 82 1.57 -0.40 13.89
CA ALA A 82 0.16 -0.47 14.29
C ALA A 82 -0.37 0.91 14.70
N ASP A 83 -1.61 1.19 14.29
CA ASP A 83 -2.34 2.38 14.71
C ASP A 83 -3.86 2.14 14.66
N ASP A 84 -4.50 2.21 15.82
CA ASP A 84 -5.96 2.20 16.01
C ASP A 84 -6.52 3.61 16.21
N PHE A 85 -5.67 4.65 16.20
CA PHE A 85 -6.02 6.07 16.33
C PHE A 85 -6.65 6.50 17.66
N GLU A 86 -6.83 5.59 18.63
CA GLU A 86 -7.53 5.87 19.89
C GLU A 86 -6.76 6.85 20.79
N ASP A 87 -5.43 6.91 20.63
CA ASP A 87 -4.55 7.83 21.37
C ASP A 87 -4.49 9.25 20.75
N GLU A 88 -5.08 9.46 19.58
CA GLU A 88 -4.96 10.72 18.84
C GLU A 88 -6.01 11.77 19.28
N GLU A 89 -5.75 13.06 19.01
CA GLU A 89 -6.70 14.14 19.28
C GLU A 89 -7.72 14.29 18.14
N LEU A 90 -9.01 14.47 18.48
CA LEU A 90 -10.06 14.72 17.49
C LEU A 90 -9.75 16.00 16.68
N GLY A 91 -9.88 15.91 15.35
CA GLY A 91 -9.56 16.99 14.43
C GLY A 91 -8.08 17.18 14.14
N ALA A 92 -7.19 16.44 14.83
CA ALA A 92 -5.75 16.50 14.57
C ALA A 92 -5.34 15.58 13.41
N PHE A 93 -4.18 15.87 12.84
CA PHE A 93 -3.50 14.96 11.93
C PHE A 93 -2.79 13.87 12.74
N PRO A 94 -2.90 12.57 12.37
CA PRO A 94 -2.39 11.50 13.21
C PRO A 94 -0.86 11.52 13.34
N SER A 95 -0.37 11.45 14.57
CA SER A 95 1.01 11.74 14.96
C SER A 95 2.04 10.78 14.36
N LYS A 96 1.66 9.53 14.07
CA LYS A 96 2.53 8.50 13.49
C LYS A 96 2.65 8.55 11.96
N TRP A 97 1.94 9.46 11.29
CA TRP A 97 1.81 9.47 9.84
C TRP A 97 2.44 10.71 9.20
N GLN A 98 2.61 10.66 7.88
CA GLN A 98 3.08 11.77 7.07
C GLN A 98 2.43 11.75 5.67
N ARG A 99 2.51 12.88 4.96
CA ARG A 99 1.97 13.09 3.61
C ARG A 99 2.86 14.01 2.79
N GLU A 100 2.82 13.89 1.46
CA GLU A 100 3.53 14.80 0.54
C GLU A 100 2.57 15.75 -0.18
N ASN A 101 1.42 15.24 -0.66
CA ASN A 101 0.78 15.85 -1.81
C ASN A 101 -0.60 16.51 -1.57
N ALA A 102 -1.18 16.37 -0.38
CA ALA A 102 -2.41 17.03 0.16
C ALA A 102 -3.38 16.00 0.78
N GLY A 103 -4.61 16.44 1.07
CA GLY A 103 -5.66 15.66 1.69
C GLY A 103 -6.09 16.24 3.05
N GLY A 104 -7.40 16.24 3.30
CA GLY A 104 -8.01 16.60 4.57
C GLY A 104 -7.93 15.45 5.57
N TRP A 105 -6.71 15.06 5.94
CA TRP A 105 -6.47 13.95 6.87
C TRP A 105 -6.63 14.41 8.32
N THR A 106 -7.64 13.89 9.00
CA THR A 106 -7.95 14.24 10.39
C THR A 106 -8.56 13.05 11.13
N ILE A 107 -8.35 13.00 12.44
CA ILE A 107 -9.07 12.08 13.31
C ILE A 107 -10.49 12.57 13.53
N VAL A 108 -11.47 11.68 13.39
CA VAL A 108 -12.89 11.97 13.61
C VAL A 108 -13.49 10.92 14.54
N GLU A 109 -14.59 11.27 15.20
CA GLU A 109 -15.37 10.31 15.99
C GLU A 109 -16.38 9.59 15.08
N GLU A 110 -16.46 8.27 15.19
CA GLU A 110 -17.53 7.45 14.62
C GLU A 110 -17.94 6.38 15.63
N ASP A 111 -19.23 6.36 16.01
CA ASP A 111 -19.82 5.35 16.89
C ASP A 111 -19.07 5.11 18.21
N GLY A 112 -18.43 6.16 18.73
CA GLY A 112 -17.66 6.13 19.98
C GLY A 112 -16.18 5.72 19.83
N ASN A 113 -15.71 5.47 18.61
CA ASN A 113 -14.31 5.21 18.28
C ASN A 113 -13.70 6.40 17.53
N LYS A 114 -12.37 6.50 17.56
CA LYS A 114 -11.61 7.46 16.76
C LYS A 114 -11.13 6.78 15.49
N VAL A 115 -11.41 7.40 14.34
CA VAL A 115 -10.99 6.87 13.04
C VAL A 115 -10.29 7.95 12.24
N LEU A 116 -9.38 7.53 11.36
CA LEU A 116 -8.71 8.42 10.43
C LEU A 116 -9.62 8.69 9.22
N GLU A 117 -9.95 9.95 8.96
CA GLU A 117 -10.70 10.36 7.78
C GLU A 117 -9.80 11.09 6.78
N GLN A 118 -9.99 10.80 5.49
CA GLN A 118 -9.65 11.71 4.40
C GLN A 118 -10.94 12.40 3.95
N SER A 119 -11.01 13.72 4.09
CA SER A 119 -12.22 14.52 3.81
C SER A 119 -12.16 15.35 2.52
N ASP A 120 -10.97 15.48 1.90
CA ASP A 120 -10.80 16.32 0.73
C ASP A 120 -11.03 15.53 -0.57
N ALA A 121 -12.29 15.47 -0.99
CA ALA A 121 -12.71 14.78 -2.20
C ALA A 121 -12.58 15.63 -3.48
N GLY A 122 -12.10 16.88 -3.39
CA GLY A 122 -12.06 17.84 -4.51
C GLY A 122 -10.71 18.01 -5.19
N LEU A 123 -9.67 17.32 -4.71
CA LEU A 123 -8.32 17.47 -5.24
C LEU A 123 -8.22 16.89 -6.64
N THR A 124 -7.59 17.63 -7.55
CA THR A 124 -7.21 17.13 -8.88
C THR A 124 -6.10 16.06 -8.80
N GLY A 125 -5.57 15.80 -7.61
CA GLY A 125 -4.51 14.84 -7.32
C GLY A 125 -4.90 13.80 -6.26
N MET A 126 -4.04 12.80 -6.12
CA MET A 126 -4.19 11.76 -5.11
C MET A 126 -3.77 12.26 -3.73
N SER A 127 -4.54 11.92 -2.69
CA SER A 127 -4.16 12.20 -1.29
C SER A 127 -3.37 11.04 -0.74
N ASP A 128 -2.06 11.18 -0.58
CA ASP A 128 -1.18 10.14 -0.08
C ASP A 128 -0.98 10.26 1.44
N LEU A 129 -0.97 9.12 2.12
CA LEU A 129 -0.65 9.02 3.53
C LEU A 129 0.10 7.72 3.81
N TRP A 130 1.19 7.82 4.58
CA TRP A 130 1.97 6.66 4.99
C TRP A 130 2.59 6.86 6.38
N PRO A 131 2.93 5.77 7.08
CA PRO A 131 3.63 5.85 8.36
C PRO A 131 4.95 6.62 8.27
N LYS A 132 5.32 7.33 9.33
CA LYS A 132 6.69 7.89 9.41
C LYS A 132 7.70 6.77 9.59
N ALA A 133 8.91 6.98 9.09
CA ALA A 133 9.96 5.95 9.06
C ALA A 133 10.38 5.51 10.48
N GLU A 134 10.28 6.38 11.48
CA GLU A 134 10.57 6.03 12.87
C GLU A 134 9.55 5.07 13.49
N TYR A 135 8.37 4.90 12.88
CA TYR A 135 7.32 4.00 13.33
C TYR A 135 7.17 2.76 12.44
N PHE A 136 7.87 2.70 11.31
CA PHE A 136 7.70 1.65 10.30
C PHE A 136 9.02 0.97 9.98
N ALA A 137 9.08 -0.34 10.22
CA ALA A 137 10.20 -1.17 9.81
C ALA A 137 9.96 -1.71 8.39
N ASP A 138 10.76 -1.25 7.42
CA ASP A 138 10.70 -1.72 6.04
C ASP A 138 10.88 -3.24 5.95
N SER A 139 10.01 -3.92 5.19
CA SER A 139 10.09 -5.35 4.95
C SER A 139 9.74 -5.73 3.51
N ALA A 140 10.51 -6.66 2.94
CA ALA A 140 10.22 -7.26 1.64
C ALA A 140 8.99 -8.19 1.68
N GLU A 141 8.64 -8.66 2.88
CA GLU A 141 7.54 -9.59 3.14
C GLU A 141 6.72 -9.12 4.34
N HIS A 142 5.43 -8.94 4.16
CA HIS A 142 4.57 -8.43 5.22
C HIS A 142 3.11 -8.75 4.96
N VAL A 143 2.31 -8.64 6.01
CA VAL A 143 0.85 -8.61 5.96
C VAL A 143 0.40 -7.21 6.36
N PHE A 144 -0.39 -6.58 5.50
CA PHE A 144 -1.02 -5.29 5.74
C PHE A 144 -2.52 -5.47 5.95
N GLU A 145 -2.99 -5.14 7.15
CA GLU A 145 -4.37 -5.28 7.59
C GLU A 145 -4.92 -3.91 8.00
N PHE A 146 -6.16 -3.62 7.65
CA PHE A 146 -6.84 -2.39 8.05
C PHE A 146 -8.35 -2.51 7.81
N ARG A 147 -9.12 -1.74 8.56
CA ARG A 147 -10.52 -1.48 8.26
C ARG A 147 -10.64 -0.27 7.37
N TYR A 148 -11.55 -0.36 6.40
CA TYR A 148 -11.77 0.68 5.41
C TYR A 148 -13.26 0.93 5.22
N LYS A 149 -13.64 2.21 5.14
CA LYS A 149 -14.99 2.64 4.81
C LYS A 149 -14.95 3.74 3.77
N LEU A 150 -15.68 3.51 2.68
CA LEU A 150 -16.03 4.57 1.76
C LEU A 150 -17.18 5.37 2.37
N VAL A 151 -17.02 6.67 2.56
CA VAL A 151 -18.12 7.56 2.99
C VAL A 151 -18.89 8.06 1.78
N SER A 152 -18.18 8.62 0.80
CA SER A 152 -18.80 9.10 -0.43
C SER A 152 -17.78 9.25 -1.55
N TRP A 153 -18.26 9.26 -2.79
CA TRP A 153 -17.47 9.60 -3.96
C TRP A 153 -17.74 11.03 -4.41
N ASN A 154 -16.72 11.67 -4.98
CA ASN A 154 -16.89 12.92 -5.72
C ASN A 154 -16.51 12.71 -7.20
N GLY A 155 -17.36 13.10 -8.15
CA GLY A 155 -17.08 12.86 -9.57
C GLY A 155 -17.09 11.37 -9.98
N ASN A 156 -16.49 11.08 -11.15
CA ASN A 156 -16.65 9.79 -11.84
C ASN A 156 -15.34 9.00 -12.05
N THR A 157 -14.19 9.62 -11.80
CA THR A 157 -12.86 8.99 -11.92
C THR A 157 -12.33 8.61 -10.55
N ASN A 158 -13.03 7.71 -9.85
CA ASN A 158 -12.75 7.41 -8.46
C ASN A 158 -11.88 6.15 -8.30
N ARG A 159 -10.87 6.23 -7.45
CA ARG A 159 -9.99 5.09 -7.15
C ARG A 159 -9.64 5.04 -5.68
N MET A 160 -9.55 3.83 -5.14
CA MET A 160 -8.78 3.55 -3.93
C MET A 160 -7.51 2.85 -4.32
N ASN A 161 -6.40 3.23 -3.70
CA ASN A 161 -5.12 2.59 -3.96
C ASN A 161 -4.47 2.31 -2.61
N PHE A 162 -4.17 1.04 -2.38
CA PHE A 162 -3.43 0.55 -1.22
C PHE A 162 -2.09 0.08 -1.74
N ILE A 163 -1.09 0.96 -1.68
CA ILE A 163 0.26 0.61 -2.12
C ILE A 163 0.85 -0.31 -1.06
N VAL A 164 1.42 -1.42 -1.50
CA VAL A 164 2.02 -2.44 -0.61
C VAL A 164 3.48 -2.70 -0.94
N ARG A 165 3.95 -2.25 -2.11
CA ARG A 165 5.35 -2.40 -2.53
C ARG A 165 5.71 -1.32 -3.53
N GLY A 166 6.87 -0.69 -3.40
CA GLY A 166 7.36 0.30 -4.38
C GLY A 166 8.04 1.50 -3.75
N ASP A 167 8.70 2.28 -4.59
CA ASP A 167 9.55 3.39 -4.15
C ASP A 167 8.71 4.64 -3.82
N ASN A 168 7.68 4.89 -4.64
CA ASN A 168 6.81 6.07 -4.59
C ASN A 168 5.48 5.86 -5.31
N ARG A 169 4.60 6.86 -5.28
CA ARG A 169 3.26 6.84 -5.89
C ARG A 169 3.22 6.59 -7.41
N ASN A 170 4.34 6.74 -8.12
CA ASN A 170 4.44 6.57 -9.57
C ASN A 170 5.09 5.26 -10.00
N ASN A 171 5.69 4.52 -9.06
CA ASN A 171 6.39 3.27 -9.31
C ASN A 171 6.14 2.31 -8.14
N ASN A 172 5.08 1.49 -8.25
CA ASN A 172 4.62 0.63 -7.17
C ASN A 172 3.70 -0.50 -7.65
N TYR A 173 3.49 -1.46 -6.76
CA TYR A 173 2.38 -2.40 -6.78
C TYR A 173 1.36 -2.03 -5.71
N MET A 174 0.09 -2.11 -6.08
CA MET A 174 -1.03 -1.74 -5.22
C MET A 174 -2.19 -2.70 -5.39
N VAL A 175 -3.01 -2.81 -4.34
CA VAL A 175 -4.41 -3.25 -4.49
C VAL A 175 -5.24 -2.01 -4.76
N GLN A 176 -5.91 -1.98 -5.92
CA GLN A 176 -6.67 -0.83 -6.39
C GLN A 176 -8.14 -1.19 -6.56
N TYR A 177 -9.04 -0.39 -5.99
CA TYR A 177 -10.43 -0.34 -6.43
C TYR A 177 -10.60 0.74 -7.50
N ASN A 178 -11.29 0.41 -8.58
CA ASN A 178 -11.57 1.34 -9.66
C ASN A 178 -13.07 1.39 -9.95
N ARG A 179 -13.73 2.47 -9.47
CA ARG A 179 -15.19 2.62 -9.55
C ARG A 179 -15.69 2.69 -10.99
N SER A 180 -14.92 3.32 -11.90
CA SER A 180 -15.36 3.53 -13.28
C SER A 180 -15.57 2.20 -14.04
N VAL A 181 -14.99 1.11 -13.55
CA VAL A 181 -15.14 -0.23 -14.13
C VAL A 181 -15.74 -1.27 -13.17
N GLY A 182 -15.88 -0.95 -11.87
CA GLY A 182 -16.44 -1.86 -10.86
C GLY A 182 -15.55 -3.06 -10.54
N VAL A 183 -14.23 -2.85 -10.38
CA VAL A 183 -13.28 -3.94 -10.08
C VAL A 183 -12.34 -3.61 -8.94
N LEU A 184 -11.94 -4.65 -8.22
CA LEU A 184 -10.74 -4.67 -7.38
C LEU A 184 -9.63 -5.37 -8.16
N ALA A 185 -8.42 -4.82 -8.15
CA ALA A 185 -7.30 -5.33 -8.94
C ALA A 185 -5.97 -5.26 -8.19
N ILE A 186 -5.05 -6.17 -8.50
CA ILE A 186 -3.62 -5.93 -8.27
C ILE A 186 -3.12 -5.14 -9.49
N THR A 187 -2.63 -3.94 -9.24
CA THR A 187 -2.18 -3.01 -10.28
C THR A 187 -0.69 -2.75 -10.11
N HIS A 188 0.05 -2.88 -11.22
CA HIS A 188 1.40 -2.37 -11.33
C HIS A 188 1.35 -0.97 -11.91
N ARG A 189 1.92 0.01 -11.20
CA ARG A 189 2.16 1.35 -11.71
C ARG A 189 3.63 1.54 -12.05
N PHE A 190 3.91 1.96 -13.27
CA PHE A 190 5.25 2.29 -13.74
C PHE A 190 5.25 3.62 -14.48
N SER A 191 6.11 4.54 -14.07
CA SER A 191 6.15 5.91 -14.62
C SER A 191 4.78 6.62 -14.61
N GLY A 192 3.94 6.31 -13.61
CA GLY A 192 2.57 6.85 -13.48
C GLY A 192 1.49 6.14 -14.31
N GLY A 193 1.86 5.21 -15.21
CA GLY A 193 0.90 4.40 -15.96
C GLY A 193 0.45 3.17 -15.18
N ASP A 194 -0.86 2.94 -15.11
CA ASP A 194 -1.46 1.77 -14.44
C ASP A 194 -1.62 0.59 -15.42
N ASN A 195 -1.15 -0.58 -15.01
CA ASN A 195 -1.42 -1.86 -15.64
C ASN A 195 -2.04 -2.83 -14.62
N ARG A 196 -3.24 -3.34 -14.90
CA ARG A 196 -3.91 -4.30 -14.00
C ARG A 196 -3.41 -5.70 -14.32
N MET A 197 -2.89 -6.38 -13.31
CA MET A 197 -2.27 -7.69 -13.45
C MET A 197 -3.28 -8.82 -13.27
N VAL A 198 -4.19 -8.64 -12.30
CA VAL A 198 -5.36 -9.48 -12.06
C VAL A 198 -6.46 -8.61 -11.49
N GLU A 199 -7.72 -8.90 -11.83
CA GLU A 199 -8.88 -8.16 -11.36
C GLU A 199 -10.09 -9.09 -11.15
N VAL A 200 -10.98 -8.69 -10.25
CA VAL A 200 -12.29 -9.32 -10.03
C VAL A 200 -13.37 -8.24 -9.95
N PRO A 201 -14.62 -8.54 -10.39
CA PRO A 201 -15.75 -7.67 -10.10
C PRO A 201 -15.89 -7.47 -8.60
N PHE A 202 -16.05 -6.22 -8.19
CA PHE A 202 -16.17 -5.84 -6.79
C PHE A 202 -16.90 -4.50 -6.70
N GLU A 203 -17.72 -4.30 -5.68
CA GLU A 203 -18.40 -3.04 -5.43
C GLU A 203 -18.12 -2.58 -4.01
N LEU A 204 -17.66 -1.34 -3.85
CA LEU A 204 -17.54 -0.70 -2.54
C LEU A 204 -18.83 0.05 -2.24
N GLU A 205 -19.63 -0.52 -1.33
CA GLU A 205 -20.82 0.13 -0.80
C GLU A 205 -20.45 1.30 0.14
N PRO A 206 -20.91 2.54 -0.14
CA PRO A 206 -20.74 3.65 0.79
C PRO A 206 -21.41 3.38 2.14
N GLY A 207 -20.75 3.77 3.22
CA GLY A 207 -21.26 3.62 4.59
C GLY A 207 -20.94 2.27 5.25
N ARG A 208 -20.42 1.30 4.50
CA ARG A 208 -20.03 -0.01 5.03
C ARG A 208 -18.53 -0.08 5.37
N TRP A 209 -18.22 -0.67 6.52
CA TRP A 209 -16.86 -1.08 6.87
C TRP A 209 -16.51 -2.40 6.21
N TYR A 210 -15.30 -2.47 5.66
CA TYR A 210 -14.67 -3.66 5.08
C TYR A 210 -13.36 -3.93 5.82
N GLU A 211 -13.04 -5.21 6.01
CA GLU A 211 -11.74 -5.65 6.51
C GLU A 211 -10.84 -6.03 5.33
N PHE A 212 -9.80 -5.24 5.10
CA PHE A 212 -8.79 -5.57 4.09
C PHE A 212 -7.61 -6.29 4.73
N LYS A 213 -7.14 -7.31 4.04
CA LYS A 213 -5.85 -7.96 4.32
C LYS A 213 -5.09 -8.12 3.02
N ILE A 214 -3.83 -7.74 3.00
CA ILE A 214 -2.95 -7.88 1.84
C ILE A 214 -1.64 -8.50 2.29
N GLU A 215 -1.28 -9.64 1.73
CA GLU A 215 -0.02 -10.33 2.00
C GLU A 215 0.94 -10.12 0.82
N VAL A 216 2.17 -9.76 1.14
CA VAL A 216 3.30 -9.71 0.22
C VAL A 216 4.31 -10.76 0.65
N ARG A 217 4.64 -11.69 -0.25
CA ARG A 217 5.54 -12.82 0.03
C ARG A 217 6.55 -13.01 -1.10
N LEU A 218 7.77 -13.39 -0.77
CA LEU A 218 8.76 -13.82 -1.74
C LEU A 218 8.55 -15.29 -2.07
N VAL A 219 8.54 -15.63 -3.36
CA VAL A 219 8.31 -16.99 -3.85
C VAL A 219 9.40 -17.40 -4.83
N ASN A 220 9.65 -18.71 -4.90
CA ASN A 220 10.61 -19.33 -5.82
C ASN A 220 9.89 -19.77 -7.11
#